data_AF-A0A409WIC0-F1
#
_entry.id   AF-A0A409WIC0-F1
#
_cell.length_a   1.000
_cell.length_b   1.000
_cell.length_c   1.000
_cell.angle_alpha   90.00
_cell.angle_beta   90.00
_cell.angle_gamma   90.00
#
_symmetry.space_group_name_H-M   'P 1'
#
loop_
_entity.id
_entity.type
_entity.pdbx_description
1 polymer ?
#
loop_
_entity_poly.entity_id
_entity_poly.type
_entity_poly.pdbx_seq_one_letter_code
_entity_poly.pdbx_strand_id
1 'polypeptide(L)'
;MRFISLVALGAVFASNQVMANNVAFNVAPVGTACGSGTTISCNLSPGKSCKGNLNPKQSSIVITQALGNCHVSLYPQNDQHGGVIQRLNTDSTGTCVFTSVAQYQSYGIYC
;
A
#
# COMPACT_ATOMS: atom_id res chain seq x y z
N MET A 1 38.95 -39.77 -32.32
CA MET A 1 38.56 -38.35 -32.16
C MET A 1 37.09 -38.20 -32.56
N ARG A 2 36.17 -38.10 -31.59
CA ARG A 2 34.78 -37.69 -31.83
C ARG A 2 34.27 -37.00 -30.56
N PHE A 3 34.22 -35.67 -30.59
CA PHE A 3 33.52 -34.85 -29.59
C PHE A 3 32.23 -34.38 -30.25
N ILE A 4 31.09 -34.87 -29.79
CA ILE A 4 29.77 -34.34 -30.18
C ILE A 4 29.39 -33.34 -29.09
N SER A 5 29.59 -32.04 -29.37
CA SER A 5 29.08 -30.97 -28.51
C SER A 5 27.60 -30.76 -28.79
N LEU A 6 26.75 -31.14 -27.84
CA LEU A 6 25.35 -30.73 -27.81
C LEU A 6 25.27 -29.27 -27.34
N VAL A 7 24.82 -28.38 -28.23
CA VAL A 7 24.43 -27.02 -27.86
C VAL A 7 23.05 -27.08 -27.22
N ALA A 8 22.98 -26.90 -25.91
CA ALA A 8 21.72 -26.77 -25.19
C ALA A 8 21.08 -25.42 -25.52
N LEU A 9 19.92 -25.47 -26.20
CA LEU A 9 19.07 -24.32 -26.46
C LEU A 9 18.44 -23.87 -25.13
N GLY A 10 18.97 -22.79 -24.54
CA GLY A 10 18.38 -22.16 -23.37
C GLY A 10 17.11 -21.40 -23.74
N ALA A 11 15.94 -21.93 -23.39
CA ALA A 11 14.69 -21.20 -23.44
C ALA A 11 14.70 -20.10 -22.36
N VAL A 12 14.87 -18.84 -22.76
CA VAL A 12 14.70 -17.68 -21.88
C VAL A 12 13.20 -17.48 -21.69
N PHE A 13 12.67 -17.91 -20.54
CA PHE A 13 11.33 -17.54 -20.12
C PHE A 13 11.32 -16.05 -19.76
N ALA A 14 10.86 -15.20 -20.69
CA ALA A 14 10.47 -13.84 -20.37
C ALA A 14 9.27 -13.93 -19.42
N SER A 15 9.54 -13.82 -18.11
CA SER A 15 8.49 -13.65 -17.12
C SER A 15 7.87 -12.28 -17.36
N ASN A 16 6.67 -12.23 -17.95
CA ASN A 16 5.81 -11.04 -17.90
C ASN A 16 5.52 -10.78 -16.42
N GLN A 17 6.35 -9.94 -15.80
CA GLN A 17 6.09 -9.36 -14.49
C GLN A 17 4.83 -8.52 -14.65
N VAL A 18 3.66 -9.09 -14.36
CA VAL A 18 2.47 -8.29 -14.07
C VAL A 18 2.88 -7.46 -12.86
N MET A 19 3.28 -6.22 -13.08
CA MET A 19 3.53 -5.28 -12.00
C MET A 19 2.26 -5.26 -11.15
N ALA A 20 2.35 -5.79 -9.94
CA ALA A 20 1.24 -5.75 -9.01
C ALA A 20 0.90 -4.29 -8.78
N ASN A 21 -0.25 -3.84 -9.29
CA ASN A 21 -0.73 -2.47 -9.12
C ASN A 21 -1.38 -2.34 -7.74
N ASN A 22 -0.62 -2.69 -6.70
CA ASN A 22 -1.11 -2.86 -5.35
C ASN A 22 -0.44 -1.84 -4.42
N VAL A 23 -1.26 -1.11 -3.68
CA VAL A 23 -0.81 -0.34 -2.51
C VAL A 23 -1.18 -1.14 -1.28
N ALA A 24 -0.24 -1.27 -0.34
CA ALA A 24 -0.54 -1.78 0.99
C ALA A 24 0.03 -0.86 2.07
N PHE A 25 -0.69 -0.77 3.17
CA PHE A 25 -0.27 -0.02 4.34
C PHE A 25 -0.79 -0.69 5.61
N ASN A 26 -0.06 -0.52 6.70
CA ASN A 26 -0.46 -0.97 8.03
C ASN A 26 -0.96 0.25 8.82
N VAL A 27 -2.06 0.08 9.53
CA VAL A 27 -2.58 1.05 10.51
C VAL A 27 -2.60 0.42 11.88
N ALA A 28 -2.30 1.20 12.91
CA ALA A 28 -2.35 0.72 14.29
C ALA A 28 -3.08 1.72 15.22
N PRO A 29 -3.87 1.23 16.19
CA PRO A 29 -4.55 2.07 17.17
C PRO A 29 -3.59 2.57 18.25
N VAL A 30 -4.08 3.45 19.11
CA VAL A 30 -3.29 4.01 20.22
C VAL A 30 -2.81 2.87 21.13
N GLY A 31 -1.56 2.94 21.56
CA GLY A 31 -0.93 1.91 22.39
C GLY A 31 -0.42 0.70 21.61
N THR A 32 -0.66 0.62 20.29
CA THR A 32 -0.08 -0.40 19.41
C THR A 32 1.11 0.17 18.65
N ALA A 33 2.18 -0.62 18.53
CA ALA A 33 3.35 -0.23 17.74
C ALA A 33 2.97 -0.06 16.25
N CYS A 34 3.51 0.98 15.62
CA CYS A 34 3.32 1.20 14.20
C CYS A 34 3.87 0.01 13.38
N GLY A 35 3.13 -0.44 12.37
CA GLY A 35 3.47 -1.63 11.57
C GLY A 35 2.99 -2.95 12.18
N SER A 36 2.47 -2.95 13.40
CA SER A 36 1.96 -4.16 14.08
C SER A 36 0.44 -4.23 14.15
N GLY A 37 -0.28 -3.31 13.51
CA GLY A 37 -1.75 -3.32 13.49
C GLY A 37 -2.31 -4.03 12.27
N THR A 38 -3.40 -3.52 11.71
CA THR A 38 -4.09 -4.11 10.55
C THR A 38 -3.44 -3.67 9.25
N THR A 39 -3.10 -4.63 8.39
CA THR A 39 -2.65 -4.36 7.03
C THR A 39 -3.85 -4.29 6.08
N ILE A 40 -3.92 -3.21 5.33
CA ILE A 40 -4.89 -2.97 4.28
C ILE A 40 -4.13 -3.02 2.95
N SER A 41 -4.67 -3.78 2.00
CA SER A 41 -4.08 -3.97 0.68
C SER A 41 -5.16 -3.76 -0.36
N CYS A 42 -4.84 -2.94 -1.37
CA CYS A 42 -5.77 -2.62 -2.43
C CYS A 42 -5.09 -2.77 -3.79
N ASN A 43 -5.64 -3.67 -4.60
CA ASN A 43 -5.29 -3.77 -6.01
C ASN A 43 -6.05 -2.69 -6.78
N LEU A 44 -5.33 -1.69 -7.25
CA LEU A 44 -5.88 -0.53 -7.94
C LEU A 44 -5.77 -0.78 -9.44
N SER A 45 -6.88 -0.62 -10.16
CA SER A 45 -6.83 -0.44 -11.61
C SER A 45 -6.87 1.06 -11.93
N PRO A 46 -6.37 1.53 -13.09
CA PRO A 46 -6.47 2.94 -13.47
C PRO A 46 -7.90 3.46 -13.32
N GLY A 47 -8.07 4.60 -12.63
CA GLY A 47 -9.38 5.21 -12.36
C GLY A 47 -10.21 4.55 -11.25
N LYS A 48 -9.66 3.58 -10.51
CA LYS A 48 -10.29 3.00 -9.31
C LYS A 48 -9.67 3.58 -8.05
N SER A 49 -10.52 3.92 -7.09
CA SER A 49 -10.12 4.27 -5.73
C SER A 49 -10.44 3.12 -4.78
N CYS A 50 -9.57 2.88 -3.79
CA CYS A 50 -9.87 1.98 -2.68
C CYS A 50 -10.23 2.81 -1.45
N LYS A 51 -11.40 2.59 -0.86
CA LYS A 51 -11.83 3.33 0.34
C LYS A 51 -12.42 2.37 1.36
N GLY A 52 -12.34 2.74 2.63
CA GLY A 52 -12.97 1.96 3.69
C GLY A 52 -12.88 2.62 5.05
N ASN A 53 -13.68 2.11 5.98
CA ASN A 53 -13.67 2.52 7.37
C ASN A 53 -12.65 1.69 8.17
N LEU A 54 -12.19 2.27 9.27
CA LEU A 54 -11.23 1.71 10.20
C LEU A 54 -11.91 1.53 11.56
N ASN A 55 -12.02 0.28 12.00
CA ASN A 55 -12.55 -0.03 13.32
C ASN A 55 -11.60 -1.03 14.02
N PRO A 56 -10.96 -0.67 15.14
CA PRO A 56 -11.09 0.59 15.89
C PRO A 56 -10.48 1.80 15.17
N LYS A 57 -10.56 2.99 15.79
CA LYS A 57 -9.87 4.18 15.29
C LYS A 57 -8.35 3.99 15.37
N GLN A 58 -7.62 4.52 14.39
CA GLN A 58 -6.19 4.29 14.23
C GLN A 58 -5.39 5.56 14.55
N SER A 59 -4.18 5.44 15.06
CA SER A 59 -3.30 6.57 15.41
C SER A 59 -2.00 6.61 14.64
N SER A 60 -1.63 5.52 13.96
CA SER A 60 -0.45 5.48 13.11
C SER A 60 -0.72 4.75 11.81
N ILE A 61 0.10 5.08 10.82
CA ILE A 61 0.10 4.44 9.51
C ILE A 61 1.55 4.27 9.04
N VAL A 62 1.81 3.19 8.31
CA VAL A 62 3.04 2.99 7.55
C VAL A 62 2.70 2.34 6.22
N ILE A 63 3.24 2.87 5.12
CA ILE A 63 3.14 2.22 3.81
C ILE A 63 4.03 0.98 3.82
N THR A 64 3.45 -0.19 3.54
CA THR A 64 4.14 -1.48 3.54
C THR A 64 4.42 -1.99 2.12
N GLN A 65 3.65 -1.54 1.14
CA GLN A 65 3.92 -1.77 -0.28
C GLN A 65 3.70 -0.48 -1.07
N ALA A 66 4.76 -0.03 -1.73
CA ALA A 66 4.77 1.19 -2.52
C ALA A 66 4.11 0.98 -3.89
N LEU A 67 3.45 2.04 -4.36
CA LEU A 67 2.99 2.20 -5.73
C LEU A 67 3.15 3.66 -6.13
N GLY A 68 3.84 3.91 -7.23
CA GLY A 68 4.09 5.28 -7.68
C GLY A 68 2.81 6.00 -8.14
N ASN A 69 2.81 7.33 -8.04
CA ASN A 69 1.71 8.21 -8.47
C ASN A 69 0.39 7.98 -7.73
N CYS A 70 0.43 7.37 -6.54
CA CYS A 70 -0.75 7.21 -5.69
C CYS A 70 -0.53 7.85 -4.33
N HIS A 71 -1.64 8.09 -3.63
CA HIS A 71 -1.61 8.58 -2.26
C HIS A 71 -2.73 7.99 -1.41
N VAL A 72 -2.43 7.77 -0.14
CA VAL A 72 -3.41 7.42 0.90
C VAL A 72 -3.86 8.71 1.57
N SER A 73 -5.16 8.98 1.53
CA SER A 73 -5.83 10.03 2.30
C SER A 73 -6.49 9.39 3.53
N LEU A 74 -6.26 9.95 4.71
CA LEU A 74 -6.85 9.52 5.97
C LEU A 74 -7.79 10.57 6.51
N TYR A 75 -8.93 10.13 7.04
CA TYR A 75 -10.01 10.99 7.46
C TYR A 75 -10.38 10.76 8.93
N PRO A 76 -10.85 11.81 9.63
CA PRO A 76 -11.24 11.74 11.03
C PRO A 76 -12.60 11.08 11.26
N GLN A 77 -13.44 10.91 10.23
CA GLN A 77 -14.77 10.30 10.32
C GLN A 77 -14.92 9.14 9.33
N ASN A 78 -15.90 8.27 9.59
CA ASN A 78 -16.29 7.21 8.66
C ASN A 78 -16.85 7.79 7.36
N ASP A 79 -16.61 7.11 6.24
CA ASP A 79 -17.18 7.40 4.91
C ASP A 79 -16.96 8.84 4.40
N GLN A 80 -15.90 9.51 4.89
CA GLN A 80 -15.63 10.91 4.59
C GLN A 80 -14.95 11.09 3.22
N HIS A 81 -15.30 12.17 2.51
CA HIS A 81 -14.83 12.44 1.15
C HIS A 81 -14.11 13.80 0.96
N GLY A 82 -13.84 14.54 2.04
CA GLY A 82 -13.10 15.81 2.05
C GLY A 82 -12.52 16.09 3.44
N GLY A 83 -11.71 17.13 3.64
CA GLY A 83 -11.15 17.44 4.97
C GLY A 83 -10.17 16.37 5.48
N VAL A 84 -9.21 16.00 4.63
CA VAL A 84 -8.16 15.02 4.93
C VAL A 84 -7.29 15.52 6.09
N ILE A 85 -7.06 14.68 7.10
CA ILE A 85 -6.16 15.02 8.21
C ILE A 85 -4.71 14.62 7.92
N GLN A 86 -4.51 13.57 7.13
CA GLN A 86 -3.19 13.13 6.71
C GLN A 86 -3.26 12.60 5.28
N ARG A 87 -2.36 13.09 4.42
CA ARG A 87 -2.11 12.55 3.09
C ARG A 87 -0.69 12.00 3.05
N LEU A 88 -0.52 10.80 2.49
CA LEU A 88 0.76 10.11 2.37
C LEU A 88 0.93 9.64 0.94
N ASN A 89 2.03 10.03 0.31
CA ASN A 89 2.41 9.46 -0.97
C ASN A 89 2.85 8.01 -0.76
N THR A 90 2.58 7.16 -1.74
CA THR A 90 2.90 5.73 -1.68
C THR A 90 4.18 5.38 -2.44
N ASP A 91 5.03 6.37 -2.73
CA ASP A 91 6.29 6.17 -3.47
C ASP A 91 7.37 5.47 -2.62
N SER A 92 7.23 5.50 -1.30
CA SER A 92 8.19 4.93 -0.34
C SER A 92 7.48 4.14 0.75
N THR A 93 8.16 3.12 1.30
CA THR A 93 7.66 2.27 2.38
C THR A 93 8.40 2.53 3.70
N GLY A 94 7.88 1.97 4.81
CA GLY A 94 8.61 1.84 6.07
C GLY A 94 8.62 3.06 6.98
N THR A 95 8.16 4.22 6.49
CA THR A 95 8.05 5.43 7.34
C THR A 95 6.73 5.42 8.12
N CYS A 96 6.85 5.38 9.45
CA CYS A 96 5.72 5.50 10.36
C CYS A 96 5.30 6.95 10.53
N VAL A 97 4.00 7.21 10.36
CA VAL A 97 3.39 8.52 10.56
C VAL A 97 2.31 8.42 11.62
N PHE A 98 2.42 9.28 12.64
CA PHE A 98 1.53 9.34 13.78
C PHE A 98 0.70 10.63 13.71
N THR A 99 -0.57 10.56 14.10
CA THR A 99 -1.44 11.74 14.21
C THR A 99 -1.47 12.25 15.64
N SER A 100 -1.32 13.57 15.80
CA SER A 100 -1.56 14.30 17.05
C SER A 100 -2.86 15.11 17.03
N VAL A 101 -3.56 15.15 15.89
CA VAL A 101 -4.74 16.02 15.67
C VAL A 101 -6.04 15.25 15.90
N ALA A 102 -6.18 14.10 15.23
CA ALA A 102 -7.35 13.23 15.34
C ALA A 102 -7.00 11.82 14.87
N GLN A 103 -7.60 10.80 15.48
CA GLN A 103 -7.46 9.42 15.03
C GLN A 103 -8.13 9.20 13.66
N TYR A 104 -7.56 8.31 12.86
CA TYR A 104 -8.08 7.92 11.57
C TYR A 104 -9.28 6.98 11.73
N GLN A 105 -10.40 7.31 11.09
CA GLN A 105 -11.61 6.48 11.07
C GLN A 105 -11.94 5.96 9.68
N SER A 106 -11.41 6.56 8.62
CA SER A 106 -11.50 6.00 7.28
C SER A 106 -10.30 6.39 6.43
N TYR A 107 -10.17 5.71 5.30
CA TYR A 107 -9.10 5.93 4.33
C TYR A 107 -9.64 5.96 2.90
N GLY A 108 -8.87 6.58 2.02
CA GLY A 108 -9.07 6.50 0.57
C GLY A 108 -7.72 6.53 -0.15
N ILE A 109 -7.49 5.56 -1.03
CA ILE A 109 -6.32 5.50 -1.91
C ILE A 109 -6.73 5.96 -3.30
N TYR A 110 -5.94 6.87 -3.86
CA TYR A 110 -6.17 7.46 -5.17
C TYR A 110 -4.88 7.43 -5.98
N CYS A 111 -5.01 6.92 -7.20
CA CYS A 111 -4.12 7.06 -8.34
C CYS A 111 -5.01 7.65 -9.46
#